data_AF-A0A964PCQ1-F1
#
_entry.id   AF-A0A964PCQ1-F1
#
_cell.length_a   1.000
_cell.length_b   1.000
_cell.length_c   1.000
_cell.angle_alpha   90.00
_cell.angle_beta   90.00
_cell.angle_gamma   90.00
#
_symmetry.space_group_name_H-M   'P 1'
#
loop_
_entity.id
_entity.type
_entity.pdbx_description
1 polymer ?
#
loop_
_entity_poly.entity_id
_entity_poly.type
_entity_poly.pdbx_seq_one_letter_code
_entity_poly.pdbx_strand_id
1 'polypeptide(L)'
;MKRWLMLLLLLPNCTGCLYYAYPSITQTPELTVKNDDGGAHAFRVEIDRTERKPEPPSTEYTLMRIPMDRRGVIPSQLEVAPTTGVLNPLGWVDGQPHERSQFSLLVRAYRPGFQMIEVKAWEKSRELQWTPAPDLLAQEKAIDDLLADPAAPMPPPMLGRDRGPEMSPSWWEMKDQKSPALGLQPGSVSPSQRSALVFAASEYERLANSPAASTLNLQPHRERLQQKAIWLKRYAEQPPPAR
;
A
#
# COMPACT_ATOMS: atom_id res chain seq x y z
N MET A 1 -2.77 -55.98 -11.28
CA MET A 1 -2.19 -54.71 -11.79
C MET A 1 -3.06 -53.47 -11.52
N LYS A 2 -4.40 -53.52 -11.67
CA LYS A 2 -5.29 -52.34 -11.44
C LYS A 2 -5.23 -51.70 -10.02
N ARG A 3 -4.95 -52.47 -8.96
CA ARG A 3 -4.89 -51.96 -7.57
C ARG A 3 -3.67 -51.06 -7.27
N TRP A 4 -2.56 -51.28 -7.97
CA TRP A 4 -1.33 -50.49 -7.80
C TRP A 4 -1.39 -49.15 -8.54
N LEU A 5 -2.16 -49.08 -9.63
CA LEU A 5 -2.42 -47.86 -10.40
C LEU A 5 -3.25 -46.83 -9.61
N MET A 6 -4.21 -47.28 -8.79
CA MET A 6 -4.95 -46.39 -7.89
C MET A 6 -4.07 -45.83 -6.77
N LEU A 7 -3.13 -46.63 -6.25
CA LEU A 7 -2.15 -46.17 -5.26
C LEU A 7 -1.21 -45.12 -5.86
N LEU A 8 -0.75 -45.31 -7.10
CA LEU A 8 0.06 -44.32 -7.83
C LEU A 8 -0.69 -43.00 -8.14
N LEU A 9 -2.01 -43.04 -8.33
CA LEU A 9 -2.85 -41.84 -8.48
C LEU A 9 -3.08 -41.09 -7.15
N LEU A 10 -2.93 -41.77 -6.01
CA LEU A 10 -3.03 -41.17 -4.68
C LEU A 10 -1.68 -40.65 -4.15
N LEU A 11 -0.56 -41.21 -4.64
CA LEU A 11 0.80 -40.83 -4.22
C LEU A 11 1.15 -39.33 -4.37
N PRO A 12 0.68 -38.57 -5.39
CA PRO A 12 0.94 -37.13 -5.46
C PRO A 12 0.32 -36.33 -4.31
N ASN A 13 -0.78 -36.83 -3.72
CA ASN A 13 -1.37 -36.26 -2.50
C ASN A 13 -0.61 -36.69 -1.23
N CYS A 14 0.19 -37.76 -1.31
CA CYS A 14 1.01 -38.27 -0.21
C CYS A 14 2.42 -37.66 -0.18
N THR A 15 2.87 -36.98 -1.24
CA THR A 15 4.21 -36.34 -1.32
C THR A 15 4.28 -34.91 -0.74
N GLY A 16 3.26 -34.47 0.01
CA GLY A 16 3.45 -33.40 1.01
C GLY A 16 3.35 -31.95 0.53
N CYS A 17 2.79 -31.65 -0.65
CA CYS A 17 2.46 -30.27 -1.04
C CYS A 17 1.05 -30.20 -1.63
N LEU A 18 0.12 -29.65 -0.85
CA LEU A 18 -1.24 -29.36 -1.30
C LEU A 18 -1.31 -27.89 -1.73
N TYR A 19 -1.30 -27.67 -3.05
CA TYR A 19 -1.64 -26.38 -3.61
C TYR A 19 -3.11 -26.10 -3.34
N TYR A 20 -3.41 -24.92 -2.81
CA TYR A 20 -4.77 -24.45 -2.66
C TYR A 20 -4.94 -23.12 -3.36
N ALA A 21 -6.14 -22.91 -3.90
CA ALA A 21 -6.60 -21.63 -4.38
C ALA A 21 -8.08 -21.51 -4.01
N TYR A 22 -8.46 -20.41 -3.36
CA TYR A 22 -9.85 -20.12 -3.07
C TYR A 22 -10.14 -18.63 -3.31
N PRO A 23 -11.35 -18.27 -3.74
CA PRO A 23 -11.72 -16.87 -3.89
C PRO A 23 -11.80 -16.21 -2.50
N SER A 24 -11.15 -15.08 -2.36
CA SER A 24 -11.31 -14.16 -1.25
C SER A 24 -12.14 -12.97 -1.72
N ILE A 25 -13.17 -12.63 -0.94
CA ILE A 25 -13.99 -11.46 -1.20
C ILE A 25 -13.52 -10.37 -0.23
N THR A 26 -13.35 -9.16 -0.72
CA THR A 26 -13.08 -7.98 0.10
C THR A 26 -14.01 -6.85 -0.32
N GLN A 27 -14.62 -6.18 0.66
CA GLN A 27 -15.59 -5.12 0.41
C GLN A 27 -15.33 -3.94 1.33
N THR A 28 -15.30 -2.72 0.78
CA THR A 28 -15.44 -1.49 1.55
C THR A 28 -16.84 -0.93 1.35
N PRO A 29 -17.52 -0.47 2.43
CA PRO A 29 -18.85 0.10 2.32
C PRO A 29 -18.84 1.41 1.53
N GLU A 30 -20.02 1.89 1.15
CA GLU A 30 -20.17 3.28 0.75
C GLU A 30 -19.82 4.21 1.93
N LEU A 31 -19.11 5.30 1.63
CA LEU A 31 -18.67 6.29 2.61
C LEU A 31 -19.12 7.68 2.16
N THR A 32 -19.35 8.54 3.14
CA THR A 32 -19.65 9.95 2.90
C THR A 32 -18.58 10.81 3.54
N VAL A 33 -18.17 11.86 2.83
CA VAL A 33 -17.20 12.82 3.33
C VAL A 33 -17.58 14.24 2.94
N LYS A 34 -17.42 15.18 3.87
CA LYS A 34 -17.71 16.59 3.57
C LYS A 34 -16.76 17.11 2.48
N ASN A 35 -17.29 17.41 1.30
CA ASN A 35 -16.55 17.83 0.09
C ASN A 35 -17.15 19.07 -0.60
N ASP A 36 -17.65 20.02 0.19
CA ASP A 36 -18.32 21.22 -0.35
C ASP A 36 -17.42 22.05 -1.29
N ASP A 37 -16.10 22.02 -1.05
CA ASP A 37 -15.07 22.75 -1.80
C ASP A 37 -14.45 21.93 -2.96
N GLY A 38 -14.79 20.65 -3.09
CA GLY A 38 -14.18 19.74 -4.07
C GLY A 38 -12.72 19.40 -3.80
N GLY A 39 -12.20 19.72 -2.61
CA GLY A 39 -10.80 19.47 -2.23
C GLY A 39 -10.52 18.07 -1.68
N ALA A 40 -11.55 17.26 -1.46
CA ALA A 40 -11.39 15.87 -1.02
C ALA A 40 -11.19 14.93 -2.22
N HIS A 41 -10.28 13.98 -2.02
CA HIS A 41 -9.93 12.94 -2.99
C HIS A 41 -10.01 11.59 -2.31
N ALA A 42 -10.51 10.57 -3.00
CA ALA A 42 -10.52 9.20 -2.52
C ALA A 42 -9.69 8.31 -3.44
N PHE A 43 -9.06 7.31 -2.85
CA PHE A 43 -8.21 6.35 -3.52
C PHE A 43 -8.61 4.94 -3.09
N ARG A 44 -8.88 4.09 -4.06
CA ARG A 44 -8.92 2.65 -3.91
C ARG A 44 -7.48 2.16 -3.84
N VAL A 45 -7.19 1.37 -2.83
CA VAL A 45 -5.86 0.87 -2.54
C VAL A 45 -5.93 -0.65 -2.53
N GLU A 46 -5.15 -1.27 -3.40
CA GLU A 46 -5.03 -2.71 -3.54
C GLU A 46 -3.66 -3.15 -3.08
N ILE A 47 -3.64 -4.14 -2.21
CA ILE A 47 -2.42 -4.68 -1.62
C ILE A 47 -2.40 -6.18 -1.87
N ASP A 48 -1.48 -6.64 -2.71
CA ASP A 48 -1.18 -8.06 -2.89
C ASP A 48 0.09 -8.40 -2.10
N ARG A 49 -0.03 -9.27 -1.11
CA ARG A 49 1.11 -9.73 -0.30
C ARG A 49 1.40 -11.17 -0.62
N THR A 50 2.61 -11.44 -1.08
CA THR A 50 3.11 -12.80 -1.28
C THR A 50 4.18 -13.08 -0.24
N GLU A 51 3.86 -13.96 0.70
CA GLU A 51 4.81 -14.50 1.66
C GLU A 51 5.43 -15.75 1.06
N ARG A 52 6.74 -15.72 0.74
CA ARG A 52 7.46 -16.88 0.22
C ARG A 52 8.66 -17.19 1.10
N LYS A 53 8.54 -18.11 2.05
CA LYS A 53 9.70 -18.48 2.90
C LYS A 53 10.75 -19.21 2.05
N PRO A 54 12.07 -19.03 2.27
CA PRO A 54 12.72 -18.13 3.22
C PRO A 54 12.90 -16.68 2.70
N GLU A 55 12.39 -16.36 1.51
CA GLU A 55 12.47 -15.02 0.94
C GLU A 55 11.65 -14.02 1.79
N PRO A 56 12.05 -12.73 1.83
CA PRO A 56 11.23 -11.68 2.41
C PRO A 56 9.86 -11.60 1.72
N PRO A 57 8.79 -11.27 2.45
CA PRO A 57 7.47 -11.10 1.83
C PRO A 57 7.53 -9.97 0.79
N SER A 58 7.03 -10.24 -0.41
CA SER A 58 6.83 -9.20 -1.42
C SER A 58 5.45 -8.61 -1.26
N THR A 59 5.35 -7.29 -1.38
CA THR A 59 4.08 -6.57 -1.38
C THR A 59 3.97 -5.81 -2.69
N GLU A 60 2.83 -5.89 -3.37
CA GLU A 60 2.49 -5.06 -4.51
C GLU A 60 1.34 -4.14 -4.11
N TYR A 61 1.53 -2.83 -4.30
CA TYR A 61 0.66 -1.79 -3.81
C TYR A 61 0.25 -0.88 -4.97
N THR A 62 -1.05 -0.89 -5.28
CA THR A 62 -1.65 -0.12 -6.38
C THR A 62 -2.68 0.86 -5.83
N LEU A 63 -2.60 2.11 -6.27
CA LEU A 63 -3.56 3.18 -5.99
C LEU A 63 -4.36 3.52 -7.23
N MET A 64 -5.66 3.69 -7.05
CA MET A 64 -6.55 4.15 -8.10
C MET A 64 -7.44 5.24 -7.55
N ARG A 65 -7.47 6.38 -8.22
CA ARG A 65 -8.35 7.47 -7.81
C ARG A 65 -9.81 7.07 -8.02
N ILE A 66 -10.63 7.23 -6.99
CA ILE A 66 -12.08 7.04 -7.05
C ILE A 66 -12.70 8.40 -7.42
N PRO A 67 -13.52 8.47 -8.48
CA PRO A 67 -14.23 9.71 -8.79
C PRO A 67 -15.19 10.02 -7.64
N MET A 68 -15.10 11.25 -7.14
CA MET A 68 -16.00 11.78 -6.11
C MET A 68 -16.79 12.95 -6.67
N ASP A 69 -18.06 13.05 -6.30
CA ASP A 69 -18.89 14.20 -6.59
C ASP A 69 -18.77 15.28 -5.48
N ARG A 70 -19.48 16.39 -5.65
CA ARG A 70 -19.58 17.45 -4.63
C ARG A 70 -20.34 17.01 -3.38
N ARG A 71 -21.12 15.93 -3.46
CA ARG A 71 -21.78 15.33 -2.30
C ARG A 71 -20.79 14.55 -1.44
N GLY A 72 -19.60 14.28 -1.98
CA GLY A 72 -18.55 13.54 -1.32
C GLY A 72 -18.93 12.09 -1.04
N VAL A 73 -19.73 11.50 -1.93
CA VAL A 73 -20.05 10.07 -1.86
C VAL A 73 -18.90 9.29 -2.47
N ILE A 74 -18.35 8.35 -1.69
CA ILE A 74 -17.38 7.37 -2.15
C ILE A 74 -18.14 6.05 -2.32
N PRO A 75 -18.35 5.56 -3.55
CA PRO A 75 -19.12 4.35 -3.79
C PRO A 75 -18.47 3.13 -3.12
N SER A 76 -19.28 2.14 -2.74
CA SER A 76 -18.77 0.87 -2.21
C SER A 76 -17.81 0.21 -3.19
N GLN A 77 -16.69 -0.32 -2.69
CA GLN A 77 -15.74 -1.08 -3.51
C GLN A 77 -15.88 -2.56 -3.16
N LEU A 78 -15.88 -3.42 -4.19
CA LEU A 78 -15.88 -4.86 -4.05
C LEU A 78 -14.73 -5.40 -4.91
N GLU A 79 -14.01 -6.38 -4.38
CA GLU A 79 -12.99 -7.11 -5.12
C GLU A 79 -13.03 -8.59 -4.76
N VAL A 80 -12.87 -9.44 -5.79
CA VAL A 80 -12.76 -10.89 -5.65
C VAL A 80 -11.39 -11.30 -6.18
N ALA A 81 -10.50 -11.70 -5.28
CA ALA A 81 -9.13 -12.05 -5.60
C ALA A 81 -8.81 -13.48 -5.16
N PRO A 82 -7.95 -14.22 -5.88
CA PRO A 82 -7.54 -15.55 -5.47
C PRO A 82 -6.56 -15.45 -4.29
N THR A 83 -6.84 -16.17 -3.21
CA THR A 83 -5.83 -16.50 -2.20
C THR A 83 -5.23 -17.84 -2.60
N THR A 84 -3.92 -17.87 -2.81
CA THR A 84 -3.22 -19.09 -3.20
C THR A 84 -2.14 -19.44 -2.20
N GLY A 85 -1.78 -20.72 -2.13
CA GLY A 85 -0.59 -21.11 -1.39
C GLY A 85 -0.30 -22.60 -1.42
N VAL A 86 0.80 -22.96 -0.75
CA VAL A 86 1.30 -24.33 -0.65
C VAL A 86 1.26 -24.80 0.80
N LEU A 87 0.33 -25.71 1.10
CA LEU A 87 0.24 -26.36 2.41
C LEU A 87 1.12 -27.61 2.44
N ASN A 88 2.02 -27.71 3.42
CA ASN A 88 2.71 -28.96 3.74
C ASN A 88 1.93 -29.67 4.85
N PRO A 89 1.13 -30.71 4.54
CA PRO A 89 0.29 -31.39 5.53
C PRO A 89 1.08 -32.15 6.59
N LEU A 90 2.38 -32.42 6.36
CA LEU A 90 3.22 -33.16 7.30
C LEU A 90 3.79 -32.28 8.42
N GLY A 91 3.63 -30.94 8.34
CA GLY A 91 4.03 -30.00 9.38
C GLY A 91 5.54 -30.01 9.70
N TRP A 92 6.33 -30.79 8.96
CA TRP A 92 7.77 -30.80 9.09
C TRP A 92 8.29 -29.48 8.56
N VAL A 93 9.18 -28.88 9.36
CA VAL A 93 9.92 -27.65 9.05
C VAL A 93 10.92 -27.97 7.93
N ASP A 94 10.42 -28.41 6.79
CA ASP A 94 11.23 -28.52 5.60
C ASP A 94 11.48 -27.10 5.13
N GLY A 95 12.74 -26.77 4.89
CA GLY A 95 13.17 -25.52 4.24
C GLY A 95 12.64 -25.36 2.81
N GLN A 96 11.58 -26.07 2.44
CA GLN A 96 10.88 -25.94 1.19
C GLN A 96 10.05 -24.65 1.20
N PRO A 97 9.99 -23.96 0.04
CA PRO A 97 9.38 -22.66 -0.01
C PRO A 97 7.86 -22.74 0.18
N HIS A 98 7.38 -22.16 1.28
CA HIS A 98 5.97 -21.93 1.51
C HIS A 98 5.59 -20.59 0.90
N GLU A 99 4.77 -20.63 -0.13
CA GLU A 99 4.18 -19.44 -0.74
C GLU A 99 2.73 -19.28 -0.25
N ARG A 100 2.36 -18.06 0.12
CA ARG A 100 0.99 -17.64 0.42
C ARG A 100 0.76 -16.24 -0.15
N SER A 101 -0.19 -16.11 -1.07
CA SER A 101 -0.66 -14.81 -1.54
C SER A 101 -1.90 -14.38 -0.76
N GLN A 102 -1.95 -13.12 -0.36
CA GLN A 102 -3.09 -12.51 0.33
C GLN A 102 -3.39 -11.13 -0.27
N PHE A 103 -4.60 -11.00 -0.80
CA PHE A 103 -5.12 -9.74 -1.28
C PHE A 103 -5.84 -8.96 -0.16
N SER A 104 -5.66 -7.64 -0.13
CA SER A 104 -6.39 -6.71 0.74
C SER A 104 -6.82 -5.47 -0.03
N LEU A 105 -8.01 -4.97 0.29
CA LEU A 105 -8.61 -3.77 -0.28
C LEU A 105 -8.82 -2.71 0.81
N LEU A 106 -8.39 -1.48 0.54
CA LEU A 106 -8.58 -0.32 1.41
C LEU A 106 -9.12 0.86 0.60
N VAL A 107 -9.77 1.80 1.29
CA VAL A 107 -10.10 3.12 0.75
C VAL A 107 -9.38 4.17 1.58
N ARG A 108 -8.68 5.10 0.91
CA ARG A 108 -8.02 6.24 1.55
C ARG A 108 -8.64 7.54 1.08
N ALA A 109 -9.08 8.36 2.02
CA ALA A 109 -9.54 9.72 1.76
C ALA A 109 -8.44 10.72 2.13
N TYR A 110 -8.13 11.62 1.21
CA TYR A 110 -7.13 12.66 1.33
C TYR A 110 -7.75 14.03 1.09
N ARG A 111 -7.37 15.01 1.91
CA ARG A 111 -7.69 16.42 1.72
C ARG A 111 -6.50 17.29 2.13
N PRO A 112 -6.08 18.27 1.31
CA PRO A 112 -5.01 19.20 1.68
C PRO A 112 -5.26 19.86 3.04
N GLY A 113 -4.27 19.84 3.93
CA GLY A 113 -4.36 20.43 5.27
C GLY A 113 -4.99 19.53 6.34
N PHE A 114 -5.35 18.29 6.01
CA PHE A 114 -5.91 17.30 6.94
C PHE A 114 -5.09 16.01 6.94
N GLN A 115 -5.27 15.22 8.00
CA GLN A 115 -4.75 13.86 8.08
C GLN A 115 -5.48 12.96 7.08
N MET A 116 -4.76 11.95 6.56
CA MET A 116 -5.34 10.93 5.70
C MET A 116 -6.24 10.00 6.52
N ILE A 117 -7.41 9.66 5.98
CA ILE A 117 -8.35 8.74 6.61
C ILE A 117 -8.32 7.42 5.84
N GLU A 118 -7.97 6.34 6.52
CA GLU A 118 -7.99 4.98 5.96
C GLU A 118 -9.23 4.23 6.45
N VAL A 119 -9.90 3.55 5.53
CA VAL A 119 -11.03 2.66 5.80
C VAL A 119 -10.71 1.28 5.27
N LYS A 120 -10.70 0.30 6.17
CA LYS A 120 -10.40 -1.10 5.83
C LYS A 120 -11.63 -1.82 5.28
N ALA A 121 -11.37 -2.91 4.56
CA ALA A 121 -12.42 -3.85 4.18
C ALA A 121 -13.22 -4.29 5.42
N TRP A 122 -14.53 -4.41 5.25
CA TRP A 122 -15.50 -4.84 6.28
C TRP A 122 -15.73 -3.86 7.44
N GLU A 123 -15.17 -2.64 7.38
CA GLU A 123 -15.59 -1.57 8.30
C GLU A 123 -17.06 -1.17 8.05
N LYS A 124 -17.71 -0.62 9.08
CA LYS A 124 -19.07 -0.11 8.98
C LYS A 124 -19.07 1.21 8.20
N SER A 125 -20.11 1.41 7.37
CA SER A 125 -20.36 2.71 6.75
C SER A 125 -20.49 3.79 7.83
N ARG A 126 -19.83 4.93 7.60
CA ARG A 126 -19.84 6.10 8.48
C ARG A 126 -19.47 7.35 7.69
N GLU A 127 -19.86 8.49 8.23
CA GLU A 127 -19.34 9.78 7.77
C GLU A 127 -17.89 9.94 8.21
N LEU A 128 -17.01 10.30 7.28
CA LEU A 128 -15.59 10.50 7.54
C LEU A 128 -15.35 11.90 8.12
N GLN A 129 -14.77 11.95 9.31
CA GLN A 129 -14.44 13.19 9.99
C GLN A 129 -12.98 13.59 9.73
N TRP A 130 -12.79 14.80 9.20
CA TRP A 130 -11.47 15.34 8.92
C TRP A 130 -10.78 15.84 10.18
N THR A 131 -9.57 15.33 10.43
CA THR A 131 -8.67 15.82 11.48
C THR A 131 -7.64 16.76 10.87
N PRO A 132 -7.49 18.02 11.32
CA PRO A 132 -6.50 18.94 10.78
C PRO A 132 -5.06 18.40 10.90
N ALA A 133 -4.24 18.66 9.88
CA ALA A 133 -2.80 18.43 9.90
C ALA A 133 -2.10 19.77 10.19
N PRO A 134 -1.71 20.04 11.46
CA PRO A 134 -1.42 21.39 11.94
C PRO A 134 -0.15 22.00 11.38
N ASP A 135 0.80 21.17 10.95
CA ASP A 135 2.10 21.61 10.48
C ASP A 135 2.49 20.92 9.16
N LEU A 136 3.61 21.39 8.60
CA LEU A 136 4.15 20.91 7.34
C LEU A 136 4.47 19.40 7.38
N LEU A 137 4.95 18.91 8.53
CA LEU A 137 5.33 17.50 8.73
C LEU A 137 4.10 16.60 8.76
N ALA A 138 3.03 17.02 9.42
CA ALA A 138 1.76 16.31 9.46
C ALA A 138 1.10 16.26 8.07
N GLN A 139 1.20 17.35 7.30
CA GLN A 139 0.71 17.39 5.91
C GLN A 139 1.54 16.50 4.98
N GLU A 140 2.87 16.52 5.11
CA GLU A 140 3.75 15.62 4.37
C GLU A 140 3.44 14.16 4.74
N LYS A 141 3.27 13.87 6.03
CA LYS A 141 2.90 12.54 6.53
C LYS A 141 1.58 12.07 5.94
N ALA A 142 0.58 12.94 5.77
CA ALA A 142 -0.67 12.55 5.12
C ALA A 142 -0.47 12.11 3.66
N ILE A 143 0.50 12.69 2.93
CA ILE A 143 0.86 12.27 1.57
C ILE A 143 1.71 10.99 1.59
N ASP A 144 2.66 10.88 2.52
CA ASP A 144 3.47 9.68 2.72
C ASP A 144 2.57 8.47 3.06
N ASP A 145 1.62 8.66 3.97
CA ASP A 145 0.64 7.64 4.38
C ASP A 145 -0.31 7.27 3.25
N LEU A 146 -0.56 8.16 2.28
CA LEU A 146 -1.30 7.81 1.06
C LEU A 146 -0.53 6.79 0.21
N LEU A 147 0.80 6.87 0.16
CA LEU A 147 1.67 6.04 -0.69
C LEU A 147 2.25 4.80 0.01
N ALA A 148 2.14 4.73 1.34
CA ALA A 148 2.72 3.67 2.17
C ALA A 148 1.74 2.51 2.42
N ASP A 149 2.22 1.28 2.44
CA ASP A 149 1.50 0.19 3.11
C ASP A 149 1.80 0.23 4.63
N PRO A 150 0.80 0.45 5.51
CA PRO A 150 0.98 0.55 6.96
C PRO A 150 1.39 -0.79 7.58
N ALA A 151 1.13 -1.91 6.90
CA ALA A 151 1.52 -3.23 7.36
C ALA A 151 2.65 -3.83 6.52
N ALA A 152 3.32 -3.03 5.67
CA ALA A 152 4.63 -3.41 5.17
C ALA A 152 5.56 -3.61 6.37
N PRO A 153 6.26 -4.76 6.47
CA PRO A 153 7.12 -5.04 7.61
C PRO A 153 8.13 -3.90 7.78
N MET A 154 8.08 -3.26 8.95
CA MET A 154 9.16 -2.40 9.39
C MET A 154 10.40 -3.29 9.52
N PRO A 155 11.58 -2.87 9.03
CA PRO A 155 12.80 -3.61 9.33
C PRO A 155 12.88 -3.77 10.85
N PRO A 156 13.29 -4.95 11.34
CA PRO A 156 13.58 -5.09 12.76
C PRO A 156 14.50 -3.94 13.15
N PRO A 157 14.25 -3.25 14.28
CA PRO A 157 15.11 -2.17 14.71
C PRO A 157 16.54 -2.71 14.67
N MET A 158 17.41 -2.07 13.88
CA MET A 158 18.82 -2.44 13.81
C MET A 158 19.34 -2.43 15.24
N LEU A 159 19.54 -3.63 15.79
CA LEU A 159 20.09 -3.87 17.12
C LEU A 159 21.42 -3.12 17.21
N GLY A 160 21.44 -1.93 17.80
CA GLY A 160 22.70 -1.18 18.00
C GLY A 160 22.66 0.34 17.87
N ARG A 161 21.51 0.98 17.61
CA ARG A 161 21.40 2.44 17.80
C ARG A 161 20.22 2.78 18.68
N ASP A 162 20.51 3.17 19.92
CA ASP A 162 19.60 3.92 20.79
C ASP A 162 19.24 5.26 20.13
N ARG A 163 18.35 5.21 19.14
CA ARG A 163 17.60 6.39 18.71
C ARG A 163 16.48 6.56 19.74
N GLY A 164 16.47 7.72 20.38
CA GLY A 164 15.45 8.08 21.36
C GLY A 164 14.02 7.88 20.83
N PRO A 165 13.03 7.82 21.74
CA PRO A 165 11.69 7.28 21.49
C PRO A 165 10.78 8.03 20.50
N GLU A 166 11.23 9.03 19.74
CA GLU A 166 10.29 10.01 19.17
C GLU A 166 10.24 10.20 17.65
N MET A 167 11.07 9.56 16.83
CA MET A 167 10.89 9.70 15.37
C MET A 167 11.16 8.38 14.64
N SER A 168 10.08 7.64 14.36
CA SER A 168 10.10 6.61 13.32
C SER A 168 10.57 7.25 12.00
N PRO A 169 11.53 6.65 11.27
CA PRO A 169 11.99 7.19 9.99
C PRO A 169 10.81 7.36 9.04
N SER A 170 10.79 8.48 8.30
CA SER A 170 9.73 8.74 7.32
C SER A 170 9.73 7.67 6.22
N TRP A 171 8.57 7.40 5.61
CA TRP A 171 8.45 6.44 4.49
C TRP A 171 9.52 6.69 3.41
N TRP A 172 9.82 7.97 3.17
CA TRP A 172 10.83 8.42 2.22
C TRP A 172 12.26 8.05 2.59
N GLU A 173 12.63 8.17 3.86
CA GLU A 173 13.96 7.74 4.33
C GLU A 173 14.13 6.23 4.24
N MET A 174 13.03 5.49 4.30
CA MET A 174 13.03 4.05 4.18
C MET A 174 13.03 3.54 2.73
N LYS A 175 12.68 4.38 1.74
CA LYS A 175 12.49 3.91 0.35
C LYS A 175 13.77 3.41 -0.31
N ASP A 176 14.90 4.02 0.03
CA ASP A 176 16.21 3.69 -0.55
C ASP A 176 16.95 2.63 0.30
N GLN A 177 16.44 2.31 1.50
CA GLN A 177 17.06 1.36 2.45
C GLN A 177 16.36 0.00 2.49
N LYS A 178 15.21 -0.15 1.83
CA LYS A 178 14.37 -1.36 1.94
C LYS A 178 14.60 -2.32 0.78
N SER A 179 15.05 -3.52 1.15
CA SER A 179 14.85 -4.75 0.38
C SER A 179 13.85 -5.62 1.15
N PRO A 180 12.66 -5.93 0.59
CA PRO A 180 12.16 -5.51 -0.71
C PRO A 180 11.63 -4.06 -0.71
N ALA A 181 11.54 -3.46 -1.91
CA ALA A 181 10.98 -2.13 -2.11
C ALA A 181 9.61 -1.99 -1.44
N LEU A 182 9.21 -0.76 -1.09
CA LEU A 182 7.97 -0.38 -0.38
C LEU A 182 6.64 -0.83 -1.02
N GLY A 183 6.70 -1.71 -2.02
CA GLY A 183 5.60 -2.37 -2.69
C GLY A 183 4.80 -1.51 -3.66
N LEU A 184 4.90 -0.18 -3.51
CA LEU A 184 4.31 0.78 -4.44
C LEU A 184 4.72 0.44 -5.87
N GLN A 185 3.74 0.16 -6.73
CA GLN A 185 3.97 -0.19 -8.13
C GLN A 185 4.23 1.06 -9.00
N PRO A 186 5.02 0.96 -10.08
CA PRO A 186 5.27 2.10 -10.97
C PRO A 186 4.02 2.47 -11.76
N GLY A 187 3.96 3.70 -12.29
CA GLY A 187 2.76 4.18 -13.00
C GLY A 187 2.46 3.44 -14.30
N SER A 188 3.43 2.72 -14.86
CA SER A 188 3.24 1.91 -16.06
C SER A 188 2.33 0.69 -15.86
N VAL A 189 2.05 0.26 -14.62
CA VAL A 189 1.14 -0.88 -14.38
C VAL A 189 -0.31 -0.55 -14.78
N SER A 190 -0.74 0.71 -14.63
CA SER A 190 -2.06 1.15 -15.10
C SER A 190 -2.14 2.69 -15.22
N PRO A 191 -2.98 3.22 -16.14
CA PRO A 191 -3.23 4.66 -16.22
C PRO A 191 -3.74 5.27 -14.90
N SER A 192 -4.54 4.51 -14.14
CA SER A 192 -5.05 4.93 -12.83
C SER A 192 -3.93 5.09 -11.80
N GLN A 193 -2.98 4.14 -11.76
CA GLN A 193 -1.79 4.23 -10.92
C GLN A 193 -0.93 5.43 -11.30
N ARG A 194 -0.66 5.61 -12.60
CA ARG A 194 0.07 6.80 -13.10
C ARG A 194 -0.60 8.09 -12.64
N SER A 195 -1.93 8.20 -12.81
CA SER A 195 -2.67 9.39 -12.39
C SER A 195 -2.61 9.63 -10.88
N ALA A 196 -2.66 8.58 -10.06
CA ALA A 196 -2.55 8.69 -8.60
C ALA A 196 -1.15 9.13 -8.16
N LEU A 197 -0.09 8.60 -8.79
CA LEU A 197 1.30 9.00 -8.53
C LEU A 197 1.57 10.46 -8.95
N VAL A 198 1.05 10.88 -10.11
CA VAL A 198 1.15 12.29 -10.56
C VAL A 198 0.40 13.23 -9.61
N PHE A 199 -0.78 12.81 -9.13
CA PHE A 199 -1.50 13.56 -8.10
C PHE A 199 -0.66 13.72 -6.82
N ALA A 200 -0.12 12.63 -6.27
CA ALA A 200 0.70 12.70 -5.06
C ALA A 200 1.96 13.58 -5.26
N ALA A 201 2.59 13.51 -6.43
CA ALA A 201 3.71 14.39 -6.78
C ALA A 201 3.30 15.87 -6.78
N SER A 202 2.11 16.20 -7.32
CA SER A 202 1.60 17.57 -7.31
C SER A 202 1.29 18.07 -5.90
N GLU A 203 0.88 17.20 -4.98
CA GLU A 203 0.66 17.56 -3.58
C GLU A 203 1.97 17.86 -2.85
N TYR A 204 3.05 17.12 -3.12
CA TYR A 204 4.38 17.49 -2.61
C TYR A 204 4.86 18.82 -3.17
N GLU A 205 4.64 19.11 -4.46
CA GLU A 205 4.95 20.41 -5.06
C GLU A 205 4.16 21.55 -4.43
N ARG A 206 2.85 21.35 -4.21
CA ARG A 206 2.00 22.30 -3.51
C ARG A 206 2.53 22.58 -2.11
N LEU A 207 2.89 21.53 -1.36
CA LEU A 207 3.42 21.67 0.00
C LEU A 207 4.78 22.37 0.01
N ALA A 208 5.67 22.05 -0.93
CA ALA A 208 6.97 22.71 -1.10
C ALA A 208 6.87 24.20 -1.46
N ASN A 209 5.78 24.61 -2.10
CA ASN A 209 5.53 26.01 -2.48
C ASN A 209 4.58 26.72 -1.49
N SER A 210 4.23 26.08 -0.38
CA SER A 210 3.37 26.69 0.63
C SER A 210 4.10 27.80 1.42
N PRO A 211 3.36 28.79 1.97
CA PRO A 211 3.96 29.79 2.87
C PRO A 211 4.66 29.17 4.08
N ALA A 212 4.15 28.04 4.58
CA ALA A 212 4.76 27.31 5.69
C ALA A 212 6.17 26.83 5.34
N ALA A 213 6.39 26.34 4.12
CA ALA A 213 7.70 25.90 3.64
C ALA A 213 8.66 27.04 3.24
N SER A 214 8.19 28.30 3.23
CA SER A 214 8.97 29.46 2.77
C SER A 214 9.87 30.07 3.85
N THR A 215 9.81 29.57 5.09
CA THR A 215 10.68 30.03 6.17
C THR A 215 12.12 29.54 5.97
N LEU A 216 13.12 30.39 6.24
CA LEU A 216 14.54 30.07 5.98
C LEU A 216 14.99 28.76 6.64
N ASN A 217 14.48 28.45 7.83
CA ASN A 217 14.82 27.23 8.57
C ASN A 217 14.26 25.94 7.93
N LEU A 218 13.29 26.05 7.01
CA LEU A 218 12.65 24.92 6.34
C LEU A 218 13.10 24.73 4.88
N GLN A 219 14.11 25.47 4.43
CA GLN A 219 14.69 25.32 3.08
C GLN A 219 15.11 23.86 2.77
N PRO A 220 15.81 23.12 3.66
CA PRO A 220 16.16 21.72 3.41
C PRO A 220 14.92 20.82 3.27
N HIS A 221 13.86 21.12 4.03
CA HIS A 221 12.62 20.38 3.96
C HIS A 221 11.88 20.64 2.65
N ARG A 222 11.87 21.89 2.18
CA ARG A 222 11.33 22.26 0.87
C ARG A 222 12.03 21.52 -0.27
N GLU A 223 13.37 21.47 -0.24
CA GLU A 223 14.16 20.74 -1.23
C GLU A 223 13.83 19.24 -1.20
N ARG A 224 13.67 18.66 -0.01
CA ARG A 224 13.23 17.27 0.15
C ARG A 224 11.86 17.02 -0.50
N LEU A 225 10.88 17.89 -0.24
CA LEU A 225 9.53 17.79 -0.85
C LEU A 225 9.60 17.90 -2.38
N GLN A 226 10.45 18.77 -2.92
CA GLN A 226 10.66 18.87 -4.38
C GLN A 226 11.30 17.59 -4.95
N GLN A 227 12.29 17.01 -4.26
CA GLN A 227 12.88 15.74 -4.65
C GLN A 227 11.86 14.60 -4.64
N LYS A 228 10.95 14.58 -3.65
CA LYS A 228 9.81 13.65 -3.59
C LYS A 228 8.94 13.75 -4.83
N ALA A 229 8.53 14.95 -5.19
CA ALA A 229 7.70 15.19 -6.37
C ALA A 229 8.39 14.76 -7.67
N ILE A 230 9.66 15.13 -7.87
CA ILE A 230 10.44 14.78 -9.06
C ILE A 230 10.57 13.26 -9.19
N TRP A 231 10.89 12.57 -8.09
CA TRP A 231 11.00 11.11 -8.09
C TRP A 231 9.67 10.44 -8.42
N LEU A 232 8.55 10.87 -7.81
CA LEU A 232 7.23 10.30 -8.10
C LEU A 232 6.80 10.52 -9.55
N LYS A 233 7.08 11.69 -10.13
CA LYS A 233 6.83 11.95 -11.55
C LYS A 233 7.59 10.98 -12.44
N ARG A 234 8.88 10.75 -12.18
CA ARG A 234 9.67 9.75 -12.91
C ARG A 234 9.14 8.33 -12.70
N TYR A 235 8.79 8.00 -11.45
CA TYR A 235 8.26 6.68 -11.08
C TYR A 235 6.90 6.39 -11.74
N ALA A 236 6.10 7.43 -11.98
CA ALA A 236 4.86 7.34 -12.71
C ALA A 236 5.04 7.00 -14.21
N GLU A 237 6.24 7.20 -14.76
CA GLU A 237 6.56 6.94 -16.17
C GLU A 237 7.44 5.71 -16.38
N GLN A 238 8.06 5.20 -15.31
CA GLN A 238 8.96 4.06 -15.36
C GLN A 238 8.20 2.78 -15.76
N PRO A 239 8.73 1.93 -16.67
CA PRO A 239 8.15 0.63 -16.98
C PRO A 239 8.16 -0.31 -15.77
N PRO A 240 7.29 -1.35 -15.73
CA PRO A 240 7.32 -2.31 -14.64
C PRO A 240 8.66 -3.05 -14.65
N PRO A 241 9.21 -3.43 -13.48
CA PRO A 241 10.38 -4.30 -13.45
C PRO A 241 10.08 -5.59 -14.21
N ALA A 242 11.04 -6.10 -14.98
CA ALA A 242 10.92 -7.42 -15.59
C ALA A 242 10.79 -8.46 -14.47
N ARG A 243 9.67 -9.20 -14.46
CA ARG A 243 9.42 -10.32 -13.55
C ARG A 243 10.20 -11.55 -14.00
#